data_AF-A0A2H0W274-F1
#
_entry.id   AF-A0A2H0W274-F1
#
_cell.length_a   1.000
_cell.length_b   1.000
_cell.length_c   1.000
_cell.angle_alpha   90.00
_cell.angle_beta   90.00
_cell.angle_gamma   90.00
#
_symmetry.space_group_name_H-M   'P 1'
#
loop_
_entity.id
_entity.type
_entity.pdbx_description
1 polymer ?
#
loop_
_entity_poly.entity_id
_entity_poly.type
_entity_poly.pdbx_seq_one_letter_code
_entity_poly.pdbx_strand_id
1 'polypeptide(L)'
;KELKFGEAKLDTALTDELKLEGQFRDLVRHINSLRKQNGLTPKDSIVIYYQGEAAVFDAFADKLKSTTLATDIKAEKIEPMTEVVIGENKIKLGIKKV
;
A
#
# COMPACT_ATOMS: atom_id res chain seq x y z
N LYS A 1 -7.45 -5.82 -48.99
CA LYS A 1 -6.45 -5.48 -47.94
C LYS A 1 -7.05 -5.95 -46.63
N GLU A 2 -6.71 -7.15 -46.18
CA GLU A 2 -7.31 -7.78 -45.01
C GLU A 2 -6.72 -7.21 -43.71
N LEU A 3 -7.58 -6.79 -42.81
CA LEU A 3 -7.24 -6.33 -41.47
C LEU A 3 -7.07 -7.55 -40.56
N LYS A 4 -5.81 -7.89 -40.24
CA LYS A 4 -5.49 -8.83 -39.17
C LYS A 4 -5.56 -8.10 -37.82
N PHE A 5 -6.65 -8.29 -37.09
CA PHE A 5 -6.68 -7.97 -35.66
C PHE A 5 -6.04 -9.14 -34.92
N GLY A 6 -4.81 -8.92 -34.43
CA GLY A 6 -4.10 -9.86 -33.59
C GLY A 6 -4.88 -10.13 -32.31
N GLU A 7 -4.85 -11.38 -31.86
CA GLU A 7 -5.47 -11.85 -30.62
C GLU A 7 -5.04 -10.99 -29.42
N ALA A 8 -5.95 -10.15 -28.92
CA ALA A 8 -5.82 -9.53 -27.60
C ALA A 8 -6.14 -10.60 -26.54
N LYS A 9 -5.14 -11.42 -26.21
CA LYS A 9 -5.13 -12.24 -24.98
C LYS A 9 -4.25 -11.54 -23.94
N LEU A 10 -4.69 -10.39 -23.43
CA LEU A 10 -3.92 -9.60 -22.45
C LEU A 10 -4.77 -8.96 -21.34
N ASP A 11 -6.04 -9.34 -21.17
CA ASP A 11 -6.95 -8.56 -20.31
C ASP A 11 -7.15 -9.08 -18.88
N THR A 12 -6.56 -10.22 -18.48
CA THR A 12 -6.72 -10.76 -17.12
C THR A 12 -5.51 -10.60 -16.20
N ALA A 13 -4.28 -10.58 -16.72
CA ALA A 13 -3.08 -10.38 -15.88
C ALA A 13 -2.87 -8.90 -15.52
N LEU A 14 -3.21 -7.98 -16.44
CA LEU A 14 -3.08 -6.55 -16.24
C LEU A 14 -3.99 -6.05 -15.10
N THR A 15 -5.16 -6.68 -14.92
CA THR A 15 -6.18 -6.23 -13.97
C THR A 15 -5.74 -6.42 -12.52
N ASP A 16 -5.05 -7.50 -12.19
CA ASP A 16 -4.59 -7.74 -10.82
C ASP A 16 -3.36 -6.90 -10.47
N GLU A 17 -2.44 -6.69 -11.43
CA GLU A 17 -1.30 -5.78 -11.24
C GLU A 17 -1.76 -4.32 -11.07
N LEU A 18 -2.72 -3.86 -11.89
CA LEU A 18 -3.33 -2.53 -11.76
C LEU A 18 -4.08 -2.34 -10.45
N LYS A 19 -4.80 -3.37 -9.97
CA LYS A 19 -5.45 -3.34 -8.65
C LYS A 19 -4.42 -3.18 -7.54
N LEU A 20 -3.35 -3.96 -7.55
CA LEU A 20 -2.30 -3.86 -6.54
C LEU A 20 -1.59 -2.50 -6.60
N GLU A 21 -1.37 -1.96 -7.79
CA GLU A 21 -0.79 -0.62 -7.94
C GLU A 21 -1.71 0.47 -7.38
N GLY A 22 -3.02 0.38 -7.63
CA GLY A 22 -4.03 1.27 -7.04
C GLY A 22 -4.04 1.18 -5.52
N GLN A 23 -4.07 -0.04 -4.98
CA GLN A 23 -3.98 -0.31 -3.54
C GLN A 23 -2.70 0.26 -2.93
N PHE A 24 -1.56 0.14 -3.62
CA PHE A 24 -0.28 0.67 -3.17
C PHE A 24 -0.31 2.20 -3.05
N ARG A 25 -0.87 2.88 -4.05
CA ARG A 25 -1.01 4.35 -4.03
C ARG A 25 -1.88 4.82 -2.88
N ASP A 26 -2.99 4.13 -2.62
CA ASP A 26 -3.85 4.42 -1.47
C ASP A 26 -3.10 4.20 -0.15
N LEU A 27 -2.35 3.11 -0.04
CA LEU A 27 -1.60 2.79 1.17
C LEU A 27 -0.55 3.86 1.51
N VAL A 28 0.20 4.30 0.50
CA VAL A 28 1.13 5.44 0.61
C VAL A 28 0.41 6.71 1.06
N ARG A 29 -0.78 7.00 0.50
CA ARG A 29 -1.60 8.16 0.87
C ARG A 29 -2.04 8.09 2.33
N HIS A 30 -2.46 6.92 2.80
CA HIS A 30 -2.87 6.71 4.19
C HIS A 30 -1.70 6.85 5.16
N ILE A 31 -0.54 6.26 4.85
CA ILE A 31 0.68 6.41 5.65
C ILE A 31 1.11 7.87 5.74
N ASN A 32 1.11 8.60 4.63
CA ASN A 32 1.46 10.02 4.64
C ASN A 32 0.44 10.87 5.41
N SER A 33 -0.85 10.52 5.36
CA SER A 33 -1.89 11.16 6.18
C SER A 33 -1.64 10.91 7.67
N LEU A 34 -1.35 9.67 8.04
CA LEU A 34 -0.99 9.30 9.42
C LEU A 34 0.25 10.04 9.90
N ARG A 35 1.27 10.19 9.04
CA ARG A 35 2.48 10.97 9.36
C ARG A 35 2.13 12.41 9.70
N LYS A 36 1.33 13.07 8.86
CA LYS A 36 0.87 14.44 9.11
C LYS A 36 0.10 14.55 10.42
N GLN A 37 -0.80 13.60 10.71
CA GLN A 37 -1.57 13.57 11.96
C GLN A 37 -0.66 13.39 13.20
N ASN A 38 0.44 12.66 13.07
CA ASN A 38 1.43 12.46 14.12
C ASN A 38 2.55 13.52 14.13
N GLY A 39 2.46 14.56 13.29
CA GLY A 39 3.49 15.60 13.18
C GLY A 39 4.84 15.11 12.61
N LEU A 40 4.84 13.96 11.92
CA LEU A 40 6.03 13.36 11.31
C LEU A 40 6.26 13.91 9.90
N THR A 41 7.53 14.03 9.53
CA THR A 41 7.95 14.46 8.20
C THR A 41 8.27 13.25 7.30
N PRO A 42 8.27 13.42 5.97
CA PRO A 42 8.72 12.36 5.05
C PRO A 42 10.17 11.95 5.22
N LYS A 43 10.97 12.70 5.99
CA LYS A 43 12.38 12.42 6.30
C LYS A 43 12.54 11.53 7.54
N ASP A 44 11.50 11.41 8.36
CA ASP A 44 11.54 10.61 9.58
C ASP A 44 11.37 9.12 9.26
N SER A 45 12.22 8.29 9.84
CA SER A 45 12.08 6.84 9.74
C SER A 45 10.91 6.36 10.60
N ILE A 46 10.09 5.47 10.04
CA ILE A 46 8.92 4.93 10.74
C ILE A 46 8.89 3.41 10.68
N VAL A 47 8.15 2.77 11.59
CA VAL A 47 7.69 1.39 11.44
C VAL A 47 6.20 1.44 11.14
N ILE A 48 5.81 0.75 10.08
CA ILE A 48 4.41 0.61 9.69
C ILE A 48 3.85 -0.61 10.40
N TYR A 49 2.71 -0.44 11.05
CA TYR A 49 1.95 -1.51 11.65
C TYR A 49 0.65 -1.63 10.89
N TYR A 50 0.26 -2.85 10.53
CA TYR A 50 -1.02 -3.07 9.87
C TYR A 50 -1.77 -4.25 10.49
N GLN A 51 -3.09 -4.23 10.34
CA GLN A 51 -3.94 -5.34 10.72
C GLN A 51 -4.96 -5.60 9.63
N GLY A 52 -5.08 -6.87 9.22
CA GLY A 52 -5.92 -7.30 8.10
C GLY A 52 -5.09 -7.91 6.98
N GLU A 53 -5.77 -8.47 5.99
CA GLU A 53 -5.15 -9.12 4.86
C GLU A 53 -5.12 -8.16 3.67
N ALA A 54 -3.92 -7.84 3.19
CA ALA A 54 -3.76 -7.06 1.99
C ALA A 54 -2.51 -7.52 1.24
N ALA A 55 -2.73 -8.27 0.15
CA ALA A 55 -1.69 -8.81 -0.73
C ALA A 55 -0.72 -7.73 -1.27
N VAL A 56 -1.14 -6.46 -1.25
CA VAL A 56 -0.29 -5.32 -1.59
C VAL A 56 0.92 -5.17 -0.66
N PHE A 57 0.82 -5.57 0.61
CA PHE A 57 1.98 -5.52 1.50
C PHE A 57 3.02 -6.54 1.06
N ASP A 58 2.61 -7.75 0.71
CA ASP A 58 3.56 -8.78 0.27
C ASP A 58 4.15 -8.44 -1.10
N ALA A 59 3.34 -7.89 -2.02
CA ALA A 59 3.79 -7.53 -3.36
C ALA A 59 4.61 -6.22 -3.40
N PHE A 60 4.35 -5.27 -2.51
CA PHE A 60 4.94 -3.92 -2.55
C PHE A 60 5.63 -3.49 -1.24
N ALA A 61 5.89 -4.39 -0.29
CA ALA A 61 6.56 -4.08 0.98
C ALA A 61 7.85 -3.28 0.77
N ASP A 62 8.74 -3.74 -0.10
CA ASP A 62 10.03 -3.09 -0.32
C ASP A 62 9.88 -1.70 -0.94
N LYS A 63 8.98 -1.57 -1.92
CA LYS A 63 8.67 -0.29 -2.56
C LYS A 63 8.04 0.68 -1.55
N LEU A 64 7.17 0.17 -0.68
CA LEU A 64 6.52 0.95 0.38
C LEU A 64 7.55 1.44 1.40
N LYS A 65 8.45 0.57 1.86
CA LYS A 65 9.56 0.92 2.74
C LYS A 65 10.43 2.03 2.15
N SER A 66 10.84 1.89 0.89
CA SER A 66 11.63 2.90 0.20
C SER A 66 10.89 4.24 0.05
N THR A 67 9.61 4.19 -0.37
CA THR A 67 8.80 5.40 -0.62
C THR A 67 8.44 6.13 0.67
N THR A 68 8.20 5.39 1.75
CA THR A 68 7.76 5.94 3.03
C THR A 68 8.86 6.00 4.08
N LEU A 69 10.13 5.74 3.74
CA LEU A 69 11.22 5.58 4.72
C LEU A 69 10.80 4.70 5.91
N ALA A 70 10.04 3.63 5.63
CA ALA A 70 9.69 2.68 6.66
C ALA A 70 10.83 1.70 6.84
N THR A 71 11.32 1.61 8.07
CA THR A 71 12.37 0.66 8.47
C THR A 71 11.83 -0.76 8.54
N ASP A 72 10.56 -0.90 8.94
CA ASP A 72 9.91 -2.19 9.05
C ASP A 72 8.39 -2.10 8.83
N ILE A 73 7.80 -3.24 8.47
CA ILE A 73 6.35 -3.41 8.31
C ILE A 73 5.95 -4.64 9.12
N LYS A 74 5.09 -4.44 10.12
CA LYS A 74 4.66 -5.50 11.03
C LYS A 74 3.14 -5.67 11.01
N ALA A 75 2.68 -6.90 10.89
CA ALA A 75 1.27 -7.25 11.00
C ALA A 75 0.82 -7.31 12.48
N GLU A 76 1.12 -6.26 13.25
CA GLU A 76 0.87 -6.22 14.70
C GLU A 76 -0.16 -5.14 15.07
N LYS A 77 -0.93 -5.39 16.12
CA LYS A 77 -1.88 -4.41 16.64
C LYS A 77 -1.16 -3.36 17.51
N ILE A 78 -1.18 -2.09 17.13
CA ILE A 78 -0.73 -0.94 17.94
C ILE A 78 -1.88 0.03 18.22
N GLU A 79 -1.75 0.89 19.21
CA GLU A 79 -2.71 1.97 19.46
C GLU A 79 -1.98 3.33 19.49
N PRO A 80 -2.49 4.36 18.79
CA PRO A 80 -3.71 4.38 17.98
C PRO A 80 -3.54 3.73 16.59
N MET A 81 -4.59 3.05 16.12
CA MET A 81 -4.74 2.59 14.73
C MET A 81 -5.86 3.33 14.04
N THR A 82 -5.68 3.59 12.75
CA THR A 82 -6.72 4.15 11.88
C THR A 82 -7.18 3.08 10.90
N GLU A 83 -8.48 2.84 10.85
CA GLU A 83 -9.07 1.96 9.85
C GLU A 83 -9.16 2.68 8.51
N VAL A 84 -8.64 2.03 7.47
CA VAL A 84 -8.57 2.55 6.12
C VAL A 84 -9.06 1.50 5.12
N VAL A 85 -9.59 1.96 4.00
CA VAL A 85 -10.09 1.09 2.94
C VAL A 85 -9.08 1.13 1.79
N ILE A 86 -8.54 -0.03 1.44
CA ILE A 86 -7.55 -0.21 0.37
C ILE A 86 -8.18 -1.10 -0.69
N GLY A 87 -8.65 -0.48 -1.78
CA GLY A 87 -9.49 -1.16 -2.76
C GLY A 87 -10.81 -1.62 -2.13
N GLU A 88 -11.04 -2.93 -2.08
CA GLU A 88 -12.23 -3.54 -1.47
C GLU A 88 -11.98 -4.03 -0.02
N ASN A 89 -10.72 -4.04 0.41
CA ASN A 89 -10.32 -4.57 1.71
C ASN A 89 -10.24 -3.46 2.77
N LYS A 90 -10.75 -3.74 3.97
CA LYS A 90 -10.58 -2.87 5.14
C LYS A 90 -9.41 -3.35 5.96
N ILE A 91 -8.42 -2.47 6.14
CA ILE A 91 -7.25 -2.74 6.97
C ILE A 91 -7.10 -1.64 8.02
N LYS A 92 -6.46 -1.97 9.14
CA LYS A 92 -6.07 -0.97 10.13
C LYS A 92 -4.60 -0.65 9.93
N LEU A 93 -4.26 0.63 9.93
CA LEU A 93 -2.89 1.12 9.83
C LEU A 93 -2.52 1.90 11.08
N GLY A 94 -1.33 1.63 11.57
CA GLY A 94 -0.65 2.42 12.58
C GLY A 94 0.77 2.72 12.11
N ILE A 95 1.34 3.82 12.59
CA ILE A 95 2.75 4.14 12.35
C ILE A 95 3.40 4.50 13.67
N LYS A 96 4.68 4.16 13.82
CA LYS A 96 5.50 4.55 14.96
C LYS A 96 6.81 5.13 14.47
N LYS A 97 7.20 6.29 14.99
CA LYS A 97 8.52 6.88 14.70
C LYS A 97 9.61 6.02 15.34
N VAL A 98 10.71 5.84 14.61
CA VAL A 98 11.99 5.30 15.13
C VAL A 98 12.94 6.45 15.43
#